data_AF-A0AAN4YDR8-F1
#
_entry.id   AF-A0AAN4YDR8-F1
#
_cell.length_a   1.000
_cell.length_b   1.000
_cell.length_c   1.000
_cell.angle_alpha   90.00
_cell.angle_beta   90.00
_cell.angle_gamma   90.00
#
_symmetry.space_group_name_H-M   'P 1'
#
loop_
_entity.id
_entity.type
_entity.pdbx_description
1 polymer ?
#
loop_
_entity_poly.entity_id
_entity_poly.type
_entity_poly.pdbx_seq_one_letter_code
_entity_poly.pdbx_strand_id
1 'polypeptide(L)'
;MLVGVLTFYSKFIVGADGGHSLVRRLSNIPFEGDRTDFKWVRIDGQFKTNMPDADLGFASIESKSHGNVLWVQLDHGMKRIGFAMTAEMLAKYGNSLTEEQAKEEAVKSMEPFLLEIEKVDWWTLYSINQRVADTFFANDRILLAGDACHTHSSGAAQGMNTGVHDAVNLAWKLGGVVKGWYSTDMLRTYDNERRLAAQHLIELDKAFSATISGQIPDTHKGLYADANELFTKLFDESIQFNIGLGIHYNESSINKAPSTGMVSAGWRAPDALVYAPGSRIPVRLFLLTRNTGMWSILIFAGQPTLTRETLALSMKKLTVSLENLPKGMVRCFTLIAHSITEGDQVFAIPRIGHAYYDSDRSAHAAYTISTSSGGVAILRPDGILGYATALEEIETVEGFFNGFVLGN
;
A
#
# COMPACT_ATOMS: atom_id res chain seq x y z
N MET A 1 -18.79 -19.98 30.74
CA MET A 1 -17.65 -20.49 29.94
C MET A 1 -18.13 -21.69 29.16
N LEU A 2 -18.24 -21.59 27.83
CA LEU A 2 -18.41 -22.77 26.98
C LEU A 2 -17.06 -23.50 26.95
N VAL A 3 -16.91 -24.49 27.82
CA VAL A 3 -15.76 -25.42 27.78
C VAL A 3 -16.16 -26.56 26.85
N GLY A 4 -15.87 -26.40 25.56
CA GLY A 4 -16.14 -27.40 24.54
C GLY A 4 -15.33 -27.11 23.27
N VAL A 5 -14.95 -28.16 22.54
CA VAL A 5 -14.31 -28.02 21.23
C VAL A 5 -15.39 -27.60 20.23
N LEU A 6 -15.17 -26.46 19.56
CA LEU A 6 -16.00 -26.02 18.43
C LEU A 6 -15.31 -26.40 17.13
N THR A 7 -16.05 -27.01 16.20
CA THR A 7 -15.56 -27.38 14.87
C THR A 7 -16.28 -26.55 13.81
N PHE A 8 -15.51 -25.92 12.93
CA PHE A 8 -16.01 -25.13 11.80
C PHE A 8 -15.53 -25.73 10.48
N TYR A 9 -16.40 -25.77 9.48
CA TYR A 9 -16.06 -26.15 8.11
C TYR A 9 -16.07 -24.90 7.23
N SER A 10 -14.95 -24.61 6.56
CA SER A 10 -14.83 -23.46 5.66
C SER A 10 -14.18 -23.87 4.34
N LYS A 11 -14.45 -23.11 3.27
CA LYS A 11 -13.79 -23.30 1.97
C LYS A 11 -12.34 -22.80 1.98
N PHE A 12 -12.09 -21.74 2.75
CA PHE A 12 -10.82 -21.02 2.89
C PHE A 12 -10.57 -20.68 4.37
N ILE A 13 -9.30 -20.48 4.72
CA ILE A 13 -8.84 -19.94 6.01
C ILE A 13 -7.90 -18.78 5.72
N VAL A 14 -8.09 -17.65 6.41
CA VAL A 14 -7.17 -16.50 6.35
C VAL A 14 -6.50 -16.34 7.73
N GLY A 15 -5.22 -16.65 7.82
CA GLY A 15 -4.39 -16.43 9.01
C GLY A 15 -3.93 -14.98 9.08
N ALA A 16 -4.62 -14.17 9.87
CA ALA A 16 -4.23 -12.81 10.23
C ALA A 16 -3.93 -12.70 11.73
N ASP A 17 -3.29 -13.75 12.27
CA ASP A 17 -3.14 -14.06 13.70
C ASP A 17 -1.74 -13.72 14.25
N GLY A 18 -1.04 -12.78 13.63
CA GLY A 18 0.19 -12.17 14.15
C GLY A 18 1.49 -12.93 13.84
N GLY A 19 2.61 -12.38 14.31
CA GLY A 19 3.98 -12.91 14.06
C GLY A 19 4.19 -14.36 14.51
N HIS A 20 3.42 -14.80 15.51
CA HIS A 20 3.38 -16.17 16.02
C HIS A 20 2.19 -16.97 15.48
N SER A 21 1.77 -16.70 14.24
CA SER A 21 0.64 -17.33 13.57
C SER A 21 0.56 -18.84 13.79
N LEU A 22 -0.55 -19.28 14.37
CA LEU A 22 -0.92 -20.68 14.50
C LEU A 22 -1.28 -21.24 13.12
N VAL A 23 -2.02 -20.47 12.31
CA VAL A 23 -2.42 -20.89 10.95
C VAL A 23 -1.19 -21.22 10.11
N ARG A 24 -0.19 -20.33 10.07
CA ARG A 24 1.07 -20.56 9.34
C ARG A 24 1.78 -21.83 9.80
N ARG A 25 1.96 -22.00 11.12
CA ARG A 25 2.66 -23.16 11.70
C ARG A 25 1.95 -24.48 11.42
N LEU A 26 0.63 -24.55 11.65
CA LEU A 26 -0.14 -25.78 11.41
C LEU A 26 -0.24 -26.13 9.92
N SER A 27 -0.05 -25.14 9.05
CA SER A 27 -0.01 -25.33 7.59
C SER A 27 1.39 -25.67 7.07
N ASN A 28 2.39 -25.81 7.95
CA ASN A 28 3.79 -26.09 7.61
C ASN A 28 4.39 -25.09 6.60
N ILE A 29 3.97 -23.82 6.65
CA ILE A 29 4.53 -22.78 5.79
C ILE A 29 5.81 -22.25 6.45
N PRO A 30 6.99 -22.37 5.80
CA PRO A 30 8.24 -21.83 6.33
C PRO A 30 8.15 -20.32 6.55
N PHE A 31 8.83 -19.85 7.60
CA PHE A 31 8.90 -18.43 7.94
C PHE A 31 10.35 -18.01 8.05
N GLU A 32 10.97 -17.95 6.87
CA GLU A 32 12.38 -17.68 6.72
C GLU A 32 12.70 -16.22 7.01
N GLY A 33 13.93 -15.99 7.47
CA GLY A 33 14.45 -14.66 7.66
C GLY A 33 15.48 -14.60 8.78
N ASP A 34 16.13 -13.45 8.85
CA ASP A 34 17.22 -13.21 9.76
C ASP A 34 16.68 -12.77 11.11
N ARG A 35 17.27 -13.31 12.17
CA ARG A 35 17.18 -12.67 13.48
C ARG A 35 18.40 -11.78 13.62
N THR A 36 18.18 -10.47 13.70
CA THR A 36 19.25 -9.56 14.10
C THR A 36 19.38 -9.56 15.61
N ASP A 37 20.56 -9.21 16.12
CA ASP A 37 20.77 -9.03 17.57
C ASP A 37 20.31 -7.64 18.05
N PHE A 38 19.80 -6.81 17.15
CA PHE A 38 19.29 -5.49 17.50
C PHE A 38 18.03 -5.60 18.36
N LYS A 39 18.04 -4.84 19.46
CA LYS A 39 16.89 -4.67 20.34
C LYS A 39 16.63 -3.20 20.52
N TRP A 40 15.37 -2.81 20.39
CA TRP A 40 14.99 -1.41 20.44
C TRP A 40 14.01 -1.17 21.58
N VAL A 41 14.10 0.04 22.14
CA VAL A 41 13.21 0.54 23.17
C VAL A 41 12.21 1.49 22.49
N ARG A 42 10.94 1.40 22.89
CA ARG A 42 9.91 2.38 22.59
C ARG A 42 9.23 2.79 23.88
N ILE A 43 9.02 4.09 24.05
CA ILE A 43 8.31 4.65 25.20
C ILE A 43 7.29 5.66 24.66
N ASP A 44 6.03 5.44 25.00
CA ASP A 44 4.92 6.35 24.73
C ASP A 44 4.50 7.02 26.01
N GLY A 45 4.36 8.34 25.96
CA GLY A 45 4.10 9.09 27.16
C GLY A 45 3.89 10.56 26.93
N GLN A 46 3.66 11.25 28.04
CA GLN A 46 3.60 12.70 28.07
C GLN A 46 5.00 13.22 28.41
N PHE A 47 5.61 13.88 27.43
CA PHE A 47 6.96 14.40 27.53
C PHE A 47 6.98 15.92 27.37
N LYS A 48 7.87 16.56 28.12
CA LYS A 48 8.30 17.95 27.93
C LYS A 48 9.75 17.95 27.49
N THR A 49 10.06 18.73 26.45
CA THR A 49 11.42 18.87 25.95
C THR A 49 11.64 20.27 25.41
N ASN A 50 12.89 20.73 25.43
CA ASN A 50 13.30 21.96 24.74
C ASN A 50 13.85 21.68 23.33
N MET A 51 13.73 20.44 22.83
CA MET A 51 14.03 20.12 21.44
C MET A 51 13.17 21.00 20.51
N PRO A 52 13.78 21.68 19.52
CA PRO A 52 13.03 22.40 18.50
C PRO A 52 12.03 21.47 17.81
N ASP A 53 10.88 22.00 17.43
CA ASP A 53 9.92 21.30 16.58
C ASP A 53 9.41 19.94 17.13
N ALA A 54 9.46 19.74 18.46
CA ALA A 54 9.03 18.51 19.12
C ALA A 54 7.57 18.11 18.87
N ASP A 55 6.76 19.04 18.34
CA ASP A 55 5.34 18.87 18.04
C ASP A 55 5.03 18.94 16.52
N LEU A 56 6.03 18.84 15.62
CA LEU A 56 5.80 18.88 14.15
C LEU A 56 5.47 17.53 13.51
N GLY A 57 5.56 16.42 14.26
CA GLY A 57 5.27 15.08 13.75
C GLY A 57 6.40 14.10 14.01
N PHE A 58 7.30 13.90 13.04
CA PHE A 58 8.40 12.93 13.14
C PHE A 58 9.75 13.63 13.12
N ALA A 59 10.68 13.18 13.96
CA ALA A 59 12.08 13.58 13.91
C ALA A 59 13.02 12.38 14.12
N SER A 60 14.16 12.46 13.44
CA SER A 60 15.30 11.56 13.59
C SER A 60 16.42 12.37 14.24
N ILE A 61 16.84 11.98 15.44
CA ILE A 61 17.77 12.75 16.27
C ILE A 61 19.08 11.98 16.38
N GLU A 62 20.17 12.62 16.00
CA GLU A 62 21.51 12.06 16.12
C GLU A 62 22.03 12.21 17.55
N SER A 63 21.93 11.14 18.33
CA SER A 63 22.44 11.06 19.68
C SER A 63 23.89 10.57 19.70
N LYS A 64 24.76 11.32 20.40
CA LYS A 64 26.16 10.91 20.60
C LYS A 64 26.30 9.60 21.39
N SER A 65 25.32 9.30 22.25
CA SER A 65 25.36 8.15 23.16
C SER A 65 24.50 6.98 22.70
N HIS A 66 23.44 7.24 21.92
CA HIS A 66 22.44 6.22 21.55
C HIS A 66 22.30 6.00 20.04
N GLY A 67 23.13 6.65 19.21
CA GLY A 67 22.98 6.58 17.76
C GLY A 67 21.73 7.34 17.32
N ASN A 68 20.90 6.72 16.47
CA ASN A 68 19.71 7.38 15.99
C ASN A 68 18.53 7.20 16.97
N VAL A 69 17.94 8.31 17.40
CA VAL A 69 16.75 8.35 18.27
C VAL A 69 15.56 8.83 17.44
N LEU A 70 14.51 8.02 17.38
CA LEU A 70 13.27 8.36 16.69
C LEU A 70 12.30 9.00 17.65
N TRP A 71 11.78 10.16 17.26
CA TRP A 71 10.78 10.94 17.98
C TRP A 71 9.52 11.08 17.13
N VAL A 72 8.36 10.80 17.73
CA VAL A 72 7.07 10.89 17.03
C VAL A 72 6.04 11.56 17.94
N GLN A 73 5.37 12.57 17.43
CA GLN A 73 4.15 13.11 18.03
C GLN A 73 3.00 12.12 17.79
N LEU A 74 2.29 11.79 18.86
CA LEU A 74 1.10 10.96 18.84
C LEU A 74 -0.15 11.83 19.07
N ASP A 75 -1.32 11.21 18.97
CA ASP A 75 -2.59 11.87 19.27
C ASP A 75 -2.65 12.41 20.70
N HIS A 76 -3.52 13.40 20.94
CA HIS A 76 -3.78 13.99 22.25
C HIS A 76 -2.54 14.59 22.96
N GLY A 77 -1.53 15.02 22.19
CA GLY A 77 -0.33 15.66 22.73
C GLY A 77 0.68 14.69 23.36
N MET A 78 0.46 13.38 23.17
CA MET A 78 1.38 12.32 23.56
C MET A 78 2.56 12.25 22.60
N LYS A 79 3.67 11.65 23.03
CA LYS A 79 4.86 11.46 22.20
C LYS A 79 5.40 10.04 22.36
N ARG A 80 6.09 9.57 21.34
CA ARG A 80 6.87 8.34 21.32
C ARG A 80 8.33 8.69 21.13
N ILE A 81 9.17 8.17 22.01
CA ILE A 81 10.63 8.15 21.83
C ILE A 81 11.07 6.70 21.64
N GLY A 82 12.07 6.46 20.80
CA GLY A 82 12.79 5.19 20.89
C GLY A 82 14.09 5.14 20.16
N PHE A 83 14.91 4.19 20.59
CA PHE A 83 16.33 4.10 20.29
C PHE A 83 16.76 2.64 20.31
N ALA A 84 17.88 2.34 19.66
CA ALA A 84 18.51 1.04 19.75
C ALA A 84 19.25 0.86 21.08
N MET A 85 19.21 -0.36 21.62
CA MET A 85 20.10 -0.76 22.71
C MET A 85 21.54 -0.77 22.18
N THR A 86 22.40 0.06 22.74
CA THR A 86 23.83 0.04 22.42
C THR A 86 24.50 -1.23 22.94
N ALA A 87 25.73 -1.51 22.47
CA ALA A 87 26.52 -2.63 22.98
C ALA A 87 26.72 -2.57 24.51
N GLU A 88 26.94 -1.37 25.04
CA GLU A 88 27.08 -1.14 26.49
C GLU A 88 25.78 -1.42 27.23
N MET A 89 24.64 -0.96 26.71
CA MET A 89 23.33 -1.23 27.30
C MET A 89 22.98 -2.73 27.24
N LEU A 90 23.30 -3.41 26.14
CA LEU A 90 23.09 -4.86 26.02
C LEU A 90 23.94 -5.63 27.02
N ALA A 91 25.20 -5.23 27.22
CA ALA A 91 26.08 -5.82 28.23
C ALA A 91 25.58 -5.57 29.65
N LYS A 92 25.00 -4.39 29.92
CA LYS A 92 24.51 -3.98 31.24
C LYS A 92 23.16 -4.61 31.60
N TYR A 93 22.20 -4.60 30.68
CA TYR A 93 20.79 -4.94 30.97
C TYR A 93 20.31 -6.23 30.29
N GLY A 94 20.95 -6.65 29.20
CA GLY A 94 20.53 -7.83 28.44
C GLY A 94 19.08 -7.74 27.91
N ASN A 95 18.22 -8.63 28.42
CA ASN A 95 16.77 -8.66 28.14
C ASN A 95 15.92 -8.15 29.31
N SER A 96 16.55 -7.67 30.38
CA SER A 96 15.90 -7.37 31.66
C SER A 96 15.93 -5.87 31.99
N LEU A 97 15.98 -5.02 30.96
CA LEU A 97 15.80 -3.57 31.11
C LEU A 97 14.45 -3.30 31.77
N THR A 98 14.42 -2.47 32.82
CA THR A 98 13.17 -2.04 33.45
C THR A 98 12.65 -0.73 32.82
N GLU A 99 11.40 -0.37 33.13
CA GLU A 99 10.81 0.90 32.66
C GLU A 99 11.63 2.11 33.15
N GLU A 100 12.03 2.11 34.41
CA GLU A 100 12.80 3.19 35.02
C GLU A 100 14.14 3.36 34.32
N GLN A 101 14.83 2.26 34.01
CA GLN A 101 16.08 2.28 33.27
C GLN A 101 15.87 2.76 31.83
N ALA A 102 14.80 2.31 31.17
CA ALA A 102 14.45 2.77 29.83
C ALA A 102 14.21 4.30 29.81
N LYS A 103 13.53 4.84 30.83
CA LYS A 103 13.35 6.29 31.00
C LYS A 103 14.68 7.03 31.20
N GLU A 104 15.57 6.50 32.04
CA GLU A 104 16.89 7.09 32.27
C GLU A 104 17.72 7.15 30.98
N GLU A 105 17.74 6.06 30.20
CA GLU A 105 18.44 6.04 28.92
C GLU A 105 17.77 6.95 27.88
N ALA A 106 16.44 7.04 27.87
CA ALA A 106 15.72 7.99 27.01
C ALA A 106 16.12 9.45 27.28
N VAL A 107 16.24 9.84 28.55
CA VAL A 107 16.68 11.19 28.93
C VAL A 107 18.11 11.47 28.43
N LYS A 108 19.03 10.52 28.63
CA LYS A 108 20.41 10.65 28.13
C LYS A 108 20.48 10.67 26.61
N SER A 109 19.61 9.94 25.93
CA SER A 109 19.59 9.86 24.47
C SER A 109 19.27 11.21 23.81
N MET A 110 18.57 12.09 24.53
CA MET A 110 18.15 13.40 24.02
C MET A 110 19.18 14.51 24.22
N GLU A 111 20.32 14.26 24.89
CA GLU A 111 21.33 15.31 25.11
C GLU A 111 21.78 15.96 23.78
N PRO A 112 21.87 17.31 23.71
CA PRO A 112 21.82 18.28 24.80
C PRO A 112 20.40 18.78 25.16
N PHE A 113 19.36 18.27 24.51
CA PHE A 113 17.99 18.64 24.82
C PHE A 113 17.57 18.05 26.16
N LEU A 114 16.84 18.85 26.94
CA LEU A 114 16.21 18.40 28.16
C LEU A 114 15.01 17.54 27.78
N LEU A 115 14.86 16.39 28.45
CA LEU A 115 13.66 15.55 28.37
C LEU A 115 13.13 15.32 29.78
N GLU A 116 11.90 15.76 30.03
CA GLU A 116 11.14 15.44 31.24
C GLU A 116 10.01 14.48 30.85
N ILE A 117 10.01 13.29 31.46
CA ILE A 117 8.98 12.26 31.26
C ILE A 117 7.96 12.39 32.40
N GLU A 118 6.85 13.07 32.12
CA GLU A 118 5.78 13.30 33.10
C GLU A 118 4.98 12.01 33.37
N LYS A 119 4.70 11.26 32.30
CA LYS A 119 3.90 10.04 32.35
C LYS A 119 4.36 9.07 31.26
N VAL A 120 4.40 7.78 31.59
CA VAL A 120 4.53 6.69 30.62
C VAL A 120 3.19 5.99 30.52
N ASP A 121 2.68 5.87 29.30
CA ASP A 121 1.42 5.18 29.01
C ASP A 121 1.69 3.74 28.54
N TRP A 122 2.78 3.56 27.80
CA TRP A 122 3.22 2.26 27.31
C TRP A 122 4.71 2.28 27.02
N TRP A 123 5.38 1.15 27.17
CA TRP A 123 6.74 0.98 26.68
C TRP A 123 7.01 -0.48 26.33
N THR A 124 8.06 -0.73 25.55
CA THR A 124 8.53 -2.09 25.28
C THR A 124 10.02 -2.11 24.96
N LEU A 125 10.65 -3.24 25.27
CA LEU A 125 11.91 -3.69 24.66
C LEU A 125 11.57 -4.83 23.70
N TYR A 126 11.96 -4.72 22.44
CA TYR A 126 11.67 -5.77 21.44
C TYR A 126 12.88 -6.07 20.57
N SER A 127 12.98 -7.31 20.11
CA SER A 127 14.01 -7.75 19.17
C SER A 127 13.53 -7.59 17.73
N ILE A 128 14.43 -7.15 16.85
CA ILE A 128 14.12 -7.00 15.44
C ILE A 128 14.22 -8.36 14.76
N ASN A 129 13.10 -8.82 14.22
CA ASN A 129 13.01 -10.03 13.41
C ASN A 129 12.49 -9.66 12.03
N GLN A 130 13.35 -9.77 11.01
CA GLN A 130 12.93 -9.59 9.62
C GLN A 130 12.65 -10.94 8.98
N ARG A 131 11.39 -11.24 8.72
CA ARG A 131 10.96 -12.53 8.20
C ARG A 131 9.84 -12.37 7.18
N VAL A 132 9.80 -13.29 6.22
CA VAL A 132 8.71 -13.42 5.25
C VAL A 132 8.35 -14.90 5.14
N ALA A 133 7.06 -15.20 5.06
CA ALA A 133 6.58 -16.53 4.79
C ALA A 133 6.92 -16.91 3.34
N ASP A 134 7.32 -18.16 3.13
CA ASP A 134 7.74 -18.64 1.81
C ASP A 134 6.60 -18.55 0.76
N THR A 135 5.35 -18.68 1.23
CA THR A 135 4.15 -18.37 0.46
C THR A 135 3.07 -17.76 1.33
N PHE A 136 2.25 -16.88 0.76
CA PHE A 136 1.05 -16.33 1.40
C PHE A 136 -0.22 -17.10 1.00
N PHE A 137 -0.11 -18.09 0.10
CA PHE A 137 -1.23 -18.91 -0.36
C PHE A 137 -0.81 -20.39 -0.53
N ALA A 138 -1.28 -21.24 0.39
CA ALA A 138 -0.94 -22.65 0.43
C ALA A 138 -2.17 -23.56 0.27
N ASN A 139 -1.95 -24.76 -0.29
CA ASN A 139 -2.94 -25.83 -0.42
C ASN A 139 -4.27 -25.40 -1.07
N ASP A 140 -4.20 -24.39 -1.95
CA ASP A 140 -5.33 -23.75 -2.63
C ASP A 140 -6.47 -23.23 -1.72
N ARG A 141 -6.22 -23.11 -0.41
CA ARG A 141 -7.25 -22.81 0.60
C ARG A 141 -6.78 -21.95 1.77
N ILE A 142 -5.49 -21.95 2.04
CA ILE A 142 -4.91 -21.32 3.22
C ILE A 142 -4.22 -20.03 2.77
N LEU A 143 -4.66 -18.92 3.31
CA LEU A 143 -4.12 -17.60 3.04
C LEU A 143 -3.53 -17.05 4.34
N LEU A 144 -2.48 -16.27 4.24
CA LEU A 144 -1.92 -15.52 5.37
C LEU A 144 -2.08 -14.01 5.08
N ALA A 145 -2.08 -13.14 6.10
CA ALA A 145 -2.02 -11.68 5.93
C ALA A 145 -1.35 -10.98 7.13
N GLY A 146 -0.71 -9.84 6.89
CA GLY A 146 -0.06 -9.03 7.94
C GLY A 146 1.09 -9.77 8.62
N ASP A 147 1.22 -9.66 9.94
CA ASP A 147 2.34 -10.25 10.67
C ASP A 147 2.44 -11.78 10.56
N ALA A 148 1.34 -12.45 10.16
CA ALA A 148 1.39 -13.87 9.83
C ALA A 148 2.23 -14.15 8.58
N CYS A 149 2.29 -13.20 7.64
CA CYS A 149 3.05 -13.24 6.41
C CYS A 149 4.46 -12.69 6.54
N HIS A 150 4.65 -11.58 7.27
CA HIS A 150 5.93 -10.89 7.34
C HIS A 150 6.08 -10.14 8.65
N THR A 151 7.28 -10.12 9.22
CA THR A 151 7.60 -9.30 10.40
C THR A 151 8.86 -8.52 10.12
N HIS A 152 8.97 -7.31 10.64
CA HIS A 152 10.13 -6.45 10.45
C HIS A 152 10.27 -5.45 11.61
N SER A 153 11.31 -4.61 11.58
CA SER A 153 11.48 -3.58 12.62
C SER A 153 10.37 -2.54 12.59
N SER A 154 10.22 -1.79 13.70
CA SER A 154 9.31 -0.64 13.72
C SER A 154 9.92 0.62 13.07
N GLY A 155 11.14 0.57 12.54
CA GLY A 155 11.92 1.74 12.14
C GLY A 155 11.28 2.55 11.03
N ALA A 156 10.73 1.87 10.02
CA ALA A 156 10.03 2.51 8.91
C ALA A 156 8.51 2.67 9.15
N ALA A 157 8.00 2.34 10.35
CA ALA A 157 6.57 2.39 10.70
C ALA A 157 5.62 1.64 9.73
N GLN A 158 6.09 0.55 9.11
CA GLN A 158 5.35 -0.13 8.03
C GLN A 158 4.36 -1.22 8.50
N GLY A 159 4.49 -1.79 9.70
CA GLY A 159 3.90 -3.11 10.02
C GLY A 159 2.38 -3.18 9.80
N MET A 160 1.62 -2.35 10.51
CA MET A 160 0.17 -2.28 10.33
C MET A 160 -0.22 -1.87 8.91
N ASN A 161 0.49 -0.92 8.32
CA ASN A 161 0.19 -0.41 6.97
C ASN A 161 0.29 -1.53 5.93
N THR A 162 1.40 -2.28 5.92
CA THR A 162 1.61 -3.40 5.00
C THR A 162 0.58 -4.51 5.21
N GLY A 163 0.20 -4.81 6.45
CA GLY A 163 -0.89 -5.76 6.74
C GLY A 163 -2.25 -5.30 6.22
N VAL A 164 -2.57 -4.01 6.30
CA VAL A 164 -3.78 -3.45 5.68
C VAL A 164 -3.72 -3.55 4.16
N HIS A 165 -2.56 -3.28 3.55
CA HIS A 165 -2.38 -3.48 2.10
C HIS A 165 -2.59 -4.94 1.69
N ASP A 166 -2.14 -5.90 2.49
CA ASP A 166 -2.39 -7.33 2.24
C ASP A 166 -3.88 -7.64 2.26
N ALA A 167 -4.60 -7.17 3.29
CA ALA A 167 -6.03 -7.38 3.44
C ALA A 167 -6.83 -6.74 2.28
N VAL A 168 -6.49 -5.52 1.88
CA VAL A 168 -7.14 -4.80 0.76
C VAL A 168 -6.91 -5.52 -0.56
N ASN A 169 -5.70 -6.02 -0.83
CA ASN A 169 -5.38 -6.79 -2.02
C ASN A 169 -6.12 -8.14 -2.04
N LEU A 170 -6.18 -8.84 -0.90
CA LEU A 170 -6.80 -10.16 -0.80
C LEU A 170 -8.34 -10.11 -0.86
N ALA A 171 -8.97 -9.14 -0.19
CA ALA A 171 -10.41 -9.15 0.06
C ALA A 171 -11.25 -9.24 -1.21
N TRP A 172 -10.90 -8.47 -2.25
CA TRP A 172 -11.66 -8.48 -3.51
C TRP A 172 -11.41 -9.75 -4.33
N LYS A 173 -10.19 -10.29 -4.29
CA LYS A 173 -9.81 -11.53 -4.97
C LYS A 173 -10.56 -12.71 -4.38
N LEU A 174 -10.50 -12.86 -3.05
CA LEU A 174 -11.23 -13.90 -2.32
C LEU A 174 -12.74 -13.73 -2.47
N GLY A 175 -13.25 -12.50 -2.37
CA GLY A 175 -14.66 -12.20 -2.60
C GLY A 175 -15.13 -12.62 -4.00
N GLY A 176 -14.33 -12.35 -5.04
CA GLY A 176 -14.64 -12.78 -6.40
C GLY A 176 -14.58 -14.29 -6.59
N VAL A 177 -13.60 -14.99 -6.02
CA VAL A 177 -13.53 -16.46 -6.03
C VAL A 177 -14.74 -17.08 -5.34
N VAL A 178 -15.15 -16.56 -4.18
CA VAL A 178 -16.32 -17.03 -3.44
C VAL A 178 -17.62 -16.81 -4.24
N LYS A 179 -17.71 -15.71 -5.00
CA LYS A 179 -18.84 -15.41 -5.90
C LYS A 179 -18.80 -16.21 -7.21
N GLY A 180 -17.73 -16.96 -7.48
CA GLY A 180 -17.55 -17.69 -8.74
C GLY A 180 -17.15 -16.80 -9.92
N TRP A 181 -16.68 -15.58 -9.68
CA TRP A 181 -16.19 -14.69 -10.75
C TRP A 181 -14.82 -15.09 -11.26
N TYR A 182 -13.99 -15.70 -10.40
CA TYR A 182 -12.60 -16.07 -10.69
C TYR A 182 -12.33 -17.52 -10.26
N SER A 183 -11.37 -18.18 -10.91
CA SER A 183 -10.76 -19.39 -10.37
C SER A 183 -9.86 -19.06 -9.17
N THR A 184 -9.41 -20.09 -8.44
CA THR A 184 -8.43 -19.94 -7.36
C THR A 184 -7.08 -19.37 -7.82
N ASP A 185 -6.78 -19.36 -9.12
CA ASP A 185 -5.55 -18.74 -9.65
C ASP A 185 -5.50 -17.24 -9.40
N MET A 186 -6.67 -16.58 -9.25
CA MET A 186 -6.72 -15.19 -8.80
C MET A 186 -6.05 -15.01 -7.43
N LEU A 187 -6.12 -15.99 -6.53
CA LEU A 187 -5.46 -15.94 -5.23
C LEU A 187 -3.94 -16.15 -5.33
N ARG A 188 -3.44 -16.80 -6.39
CA ARG A 188 -1.98 -16.85 -6.64
C ARG A 188 -1.41 -15.48 -6.95
N THR A 189 -2.20 -14.60 -7.57
CA THR A 189 -1.78 -13.20 -7.78
C THR A 189 -1.64 -12.45 -6.46
N TYR A 190 -2.37 -12.82 -5.39
CA TYR A 190 -2.18 -12.22 -4.07
C TYR A 190 -0.80 -12.56 -3.51
N ASP A 191 -0.40 -13.83 -3.57
CA ASP A 191 0.93 -14.27 -3.14
C ASP A 191 2.03 -13.57 -3.96
N ASN A 192 1.95 -13.64 -5.29
CA ASN A 192 2.97 -13.04 -6.17
C ASN A 192 3.12 -11.52 -5.98
N GLU A 193 2.03 -10.80 -5.73
CA GLU A 193 2.07 -9.35 -5.54
C GLU A 193 2.57 -8.95 -4.15
N ARG A 194 1.97 -9.55 -3.11
CA ARG A 194 2.19 -9.11 -1.73
C ARG A 194 3.45 -9.68 -1.12
N ARG A 195 3.86 -10.90 -1.51
CA ARG A 195 5.12 -11.48 -1.05
C ARG A 195 6.33 -10.73 -1.60
N LEU A 196 6.32 -10.34 -2.87
CA LEU A 196 7.40 -9.51 -3.45
C LEU A 196 7.47 -8.13 -2.77
N ALA A 197 6.32 -7.49 -2.53
CA ALA A 197 6.29 -6.22 -1.79
C ALA A 197 6.80 -6.37 -0.35
N ALA A 198 6.47 -7.47 0.33
CA ALA A 198 6.97 -7.76 1.67
C ALA A 198 8.48 -8.06 1.68
N GLN A 199 9.00 -8.79 0.67
CA GLN A 199 10.44 -9.04 0.52
C GLN A 199 11.21 -7.74 0.32
N HIS A 200 10.73 -6.85 -0.56
CA HIS A 200 11.33 -5.54 -0.76
C HIS A 200 11.33 -4.70 0.53
N LEU A 201 10.22 -4.73 1.29
CA LEU A 201 10.14 -4.10 2.61
C LEU A 201 11.20 -4.64 3.57
N ILE A 202 11.38 -5.97 3.63
CA ILE A 202 12.40 -6.60 4.48
C ILE A 202 13.81 -6.15 4.10
N GLU A 203 14.11 -6.08 2.80
CA GLU A 203 15.43 -5.63 2.32
C GLU A 203 15.73 -4.20 2.76
N LEU A 204 14.77 -3.28 2.59
CA LEU A 204 14.89 -1.90 3.07
C LEU A 204 15.00 -1.83 4.60
N ASP A 205 14.18 -2.59 5.31
CA ASP A 205 14.15 -2.61 6.78
C ASP A 205 15.47 -3.10 7.38
N LYS A 206 16.17 -4.05 6.74
CA LYS A 206 17.51 -4.49 7.17
C LYS A 206 18.51 -3.33 7.12
N ALA A 207 18.48 -2.54 6.04
CA ALA A 207 19.37 -1.39 5.90
C ALA A 207 19.03 -0.29 6.93
N PHE A 208 17.74 0.04 7.11
CA PHE A 208 17.30 0.99 8.13
C PHE A 208 17.62 0.55 9.54
N SER A 209 17.40 -0.73 9.86
CA SER A 209 17.64 -1.25 11.20
C SER A 209 19.11 -1.15 11.58
N ALA A 210 20.01 -1.44 10.63
CA ALA A 210 21.45 -1.30 10.82
C ALA A 210 21.84 0.16 11.04
N THR A 211 21.39 1.09 10.18
CA THR A 211 21.77 2.50 10.29
C THR A 211 21.20 3.18 11.53
N ILE A 212 19.94 2.90 11.91
CA ILE A 212 19.35 3.37 13.16
C ILE A 212 20.14 2.85 14.37
N SER A 213 20.64 1.61 14.29
CA SER A 213 21.49 1.01 15.32
C SER A 213 22.97 1.46 15.24
N GLY A 214 23.28 2.48 14.43
CA GLY A 214 24.61 3.08 14.29
C GLY A 214 25.60 2.28 13.45
N GLN A 215 25.12 1.34 12.63
CA GLN A 215 25.95 0.47 11.79
C GLN A 215 25.77 0.77 10.30
N ILE A 216 26.86 0.70 9.54
CA ILE A 216 26.82 0.76 8.07
C ILE A 216 26.79 -0.69 7.55
N PRO A 217 25.74 -1.10 6.80
CA PRO A 217 25.67 -2.43 6.18
C PRO A 217 26.88 -2.71 5.30
N ASP A 218 27.31 -3.97 5.23
CA ASP A 218 28.49 -4.39 4.45
C ASP A 218 28.44 -3.95 2.98
N THR A 219 27.25 -3.95 2.38
CA THR A 219 27.02 -3.53 0.99
C THR A 219 27.28 -2.03 0.75
N HIS A 220 27.38 -1.23 1.80
CA HIS A 220 27.59 0.23 1.74
C HIS A 220 28.90 0.66 2.40
N LYS A 221 29.70 -0.28 2.94
CA LYS A 221 30.99 0.03 3.56
C LYS A 221 31.95 0.64 2.54
N GLY A 222 32.62 1.73 2.94
CA GLY A 222 33.56 2.47 2.09
C GLY A 222 32.91 3.47 1.14
N LEU A 223 31.58 3.48 1.01
CA LEU A 223 30.82 4.50 0.28
C LEU A 223 30.34 5.63 1.21
N TYR A 224 30.09 5.29 2.47
CA TYR A 224 29.64 6.20 3.52
C TYR A 224 30.55 6.09 4.74
N ALA A 225 30.81 7.24 5.37
CA ALA A 225 31.57 7.31 6.62
C ALA A 225 30.67 7.37 7.86
N ASP A 226 29.40 7.74 7.69
CA ASP A 226 28.43 7.91 8.76
C ASP A 226 27.11 7.16 8.47
N ALA A 227 26.58 6.52 9.51
CA ALA A 227 25.33 5.77 9.44
C ALA A 227 24.11 6.69 9.33
N ASN A 228 24.15 7.90 9.90
CA ASN A 228 23.02 8.85 9.81
C ASN A 228 22.92 9.48 8.42
N GLU A 229 24.05 9.81 7.78
CA GLU A 229 24.08 10.21 6.37
C GLU A 229 23.44 9.14 5.46
N LEU A 230 23.85 7.87 5.64
CA LEU A 230 23.27 6.78 4.88
C LEU A 230 21.77 6.57 5.19
N PHE A 231 21.36 6.67 6.46
CA PHE A 231 19.96 6.59 6.85
C PHE A 231 19.11 7.63 6.11
N THR A 232 19.55 8.89 6.11
CA THR A 232 18.84 9.99 5.44
C THR A 232 18.69 9.72 3.95
N LYS A 233 19.77 9.31 3.28
CA LYS A 233 19.72 8.99 1.85
C LYS A 233 18.78 7.83 1.54
N LEU A 234 18.84 6.73 2.29
CA LEU A 234 17.96 5.59 2.12
C LEU A 234 16.49 5.98 2.34
N PHE A 235 16.23 6.86 3.31
CA PHE A 235 14.88 7.35 3.60
C PHE A 235 14.32 8.19 2.44
N ASP A 236 15.13 9.09 1.88
CA ASP A 236 14.75 9.91 0.73
C ASP A 236 14.49 9.08 -0.52
N GLU A 237 15.37 8.12 -0.83
CA GLU A 237 15.24 7.25 -2.01
C GLU A 237 14.02 6.32 -1.92
N SER A 238 13.60 5.95 -0.71
CA SER A 238 12.47 5.03 -0.47
C SER A 238 11.18 5.74 -0.04
N ILE A 239 11.12 7.07 -0.08
CA ILE A 239 10.00 7.83 0.48
C ILE A 239 8.64 7.40 -0.06
N GLN A 240 8.54 7.14 -1.37
CA GLN A 240 7.29 6.71 -2.02
C GLN A 240 6.83 5.36 -1.48
N PHE A 241 7.75 4.43 -1.26
CA PHE A 241 7.46 3.13 -0.68
C PHE A 241 7.05 3.28 0.80
N ASN A 242 7.76 4.09 1.58
CA ASN A 242 7.49 4.31 3.01
C ASN A 242 6.10 4.94 3.25
N ILE A 243 5.62 5.81 2.36
CA ILE A 243 4.25 6.36 2.47
C ILE A 243 3.18 5.43 1.86
N GLY A 244 3.56 4.23 1.39
CA GLY A 244 2.68 3.22 0.82
C GLY A 244 2.14 3.55 -0.58
N LEU A 245 2.63 4.62 -1.22
CA LEU A 245 2.17 5.09 -2.53
C LEU A 245 3.05 4.58 -3.69
N GLY A 246 4.27 4.11 -3.39
CA GLY A 246 5.26 3.62 -4.34
C GLY A 246 5.25 2.11 -4.57
N ILE A 247 4.22 1.40 -4.11
CA ILE A 247 4.09 -0.05 -4.36
C ILE A 247 3.74 -0.26 -5.83
N HIS A 248 4.58 -1.00 -6.54
CA HIS A 248 4.36 -1.45 -7.91
C HIS A 248 4.22 -2.97 -7.97
N TYR A 249 3.28 -3.44 -8.78
CA TYR A 249 3.10 -4.85 -9.07
C TYR A 249 3.55 -5.20 -10.48
N ASN A 250 4.27 -6.31 -10.61
CA ASN A 250 4.74 -6.83 -11.89
C ASN A 250 3.58 -7.22 -12.81
N GLU A 251 3.92 -7.37 -14.10
CA GLU A 251 3.00 -7.83 -15.12
C GLU A 251 2.37 -9.19 -14.75
N SER A 252 1.06 -9.30 -14.93
CA SER A 252 0.29 -10.49 -14.61
C SER A 252 -1.04 -10.49 -15.38
N SER A 253 -1.90 -11.49 -15.16
CA SER A 253 -3.25 -11.52 -15.72
C SER A 253 -4.12 -10.32 -15.32
N ILE A 254 -3.80 -9.64 -14.22
CA ILE A 254 -4.55 -8.48 -13.70
C ILE A 254 -3.78 -7.16 -13.76
N ASN A 255 -2.52 -7.18 -14.20
CA ASN A 255 -1.68 -6.01 -14.48
C ASN A 255 -1.07 -6.20 -15.87
N LYS A 256 -1.76 -5.75 -16.92
CA LYS A 256 -1.36 -5.97 -18.31
C LYS A 256 -0.65 -4.74 -18.88
N ALA A 257 0.38 -4.95 -19.70
CA ALA A 257 1.04 -3.86 -20.42
C ALA A 257 0.02 -3.02 -21.21
N PRO A 258 0.07 -1.69 -21.12
CA PRO A 258 -0.91 -0.82 -21.77
C PRO A 258 -0.62 -0.66 -23.27
N SER A 259 -1.55 -0.06 -24.02
CA SER A 259 -1.23 0.46 -25.37
C SER A 259 -0.14 1.54 -25.28
N THR A 260 0.68 1.67 -26.33
CA THR A 260 1.89 2.52 -26.35
C THR A 260 1.60 3.96 -25.90
N GLY A 261 2.41 4.47 -24.97
CA GLY A 261 2.34 5.87 -24.48
C GLY A 261 1.35 6.12 -23.34
N MET A 262 0.64 5.09 -22.87
CA MET A 262 -0.30 5.18 -21.75
C MET A 262 0.35 4.78 -20.42
N VAL A 263 -0.29 5.15 -19.31
CA VAL A 263 0.20 4.85 -17.96
C VAL A 263 0.36 3.34 -17.71
N SER A 264 1.47 2.95 -17.09
CA SER A 264 1.80 1.55 -16.85
C SER A 264 0.94 0.94 -15.74
N ALA A 265 0.48 -0.29 -15.96
CA ALA A 265 -0.27 -1.06 -14.97
C ALA A 265 0.60 -1.46 -13.76
N GLY A 266 -0.06 -1.86 -12.68
CA GLY A 266 0.57 -2.29 -11.43
C GLY A 266 0.86 -1.15 -10.45
N TRP A 267 0.74 0.11 -10.89
CA TRP A 267 0.82 1.28 -10.01
C TRP A 267 -0.55 1.63 -9.43
N ARG A 268 -0.54 2.33 -8.28
CA ARG A 268 -1.75 3.01 -7.79
C ARG A 268 -2.29 3.93 -8.89
N ALA A 269 -3.60 3.84 -9.14
CA ALA A 269 -4.23 4.67 -10.15
C ALA A 269 -4.06 6.16 -9.80
N PRO A 270 -3.78 7.05 -10.77
CA PRO A 270 -3.72 8.48 -10.51
C PRO A 270 -5.06 9.05 -10.04
N ASP A 271 -5.01 10.08 -9.20
CA ASP A 271 -6.18 10.85 -8.79
C ASP A 271 -6.26 12.16 -9.55
N ALA A 272 -7.48 12.66 -9.75
CA ALA A 272 -7.75 13.92 -10.42
C ALA A 272 -9.04 14.54 -9.90
N LEU A 273 -9.21 15.84 -10.10
CA LEU A 273 -10.44 16.55 -9.80
C LEU A 273 -11.34 16.55 -11.04
N VAL A 274 -12.53 15.98 -10.91
CA VAL A 274 -13.52 15.92 -11.99
C VAL A 274 -14.84 16.51 -11.53
N TYR A 275 -15.67 16.96 -12.47
CA TYR A 275 -16.90 17.69 -12.16
C TYR A 275 -18.12 16.90 -12.60
N ALA A 276 -19.08 16.71 -11.68
CA ALA A 276 -20.37 16.17 -12.06
C ALA A 276 -21.11 17.15 -13.01
N PRO A 277 -22.03 16.68 -13.86
CA PRO A 277 -22.79 17.55 -14.76
C PRO A 277 -23.48 18.69 -13.99
N GLY A 278 -23.20 19.93 -14.39
CA GLY A 278 -23.75 21.14 -13.76
C GLY A 278 -23.12 21.53 -12.41
N SER A 279 -22.22 20.72 -11.84
CA SER A 279 -21.53 21.05 -10.59
C SER A 279 -20.30 21.93 -10.85
N ARG A 280 -20.13 22.98 -10.04
CA ARG A 280 -18.87 23.75 -9.96
C ARG A 280 -17.94 23.27 -8.84
N ILE A 281 -18.39 22.29 -8.05
CA ILE A 281 -17.60 21.69 -6.99
C ILE A 281 -16.99 20.40 -7.56
N PRO A 282 -15.65 20.29 -7.62
CA PRO A 282 -15.01 19.07 -8.08
C PRO A 282 -15.17 17.94 -7.07
N VAL A 283 -15.11 16.71 -7.57
CA VAL A 283 -14.97 15.49 -6.78
C VAL A 283 -13.66 14.80 -7.16
N ARG A 284 -12.97 14.23 -6.17
CA ARG A 284 -11.78 13.43 -6.40
C ARG A 284 -12.16 12.11 -7.08
N LEU A 285 -11.43 11.72 -8.11
CA LEU A 285 -11.62 10.45 -8.81
C LEU A 285 -11.55 9.26 -7.85
N PHE A 286 -10.69 9.31 -6.83
CA PHE A 286 -10.61 8.31 -5.74
C PHE A 286 -11.92 8.11 -4.97
N LEU A 287 -12.75 9.15 -4.81
CA LEU A 287 -14.05 8.99 -4.16
C LEU A 287 -15.05 8.24 -5.05
N LEU A 288 -14.95 8.44 -6.37
CA LEU A 288 -15.75 7.73 -7.37
C LEU A 288 -15.31 6.27 -7.48
N THR A 289 -13.99 6.02 -7.44
CA THR A 289 -13.37 4.71 -7.61
C THR A 289 -13.06 4.00 -6.28
N ARG A 290 -13.72 4.40 -5.18
CA ARG A 290 -13.55 3.78 -3.85
C ARG A 290 -13.67 2.25 -3.84
N ASN A 291 -12.85 1.60 -3.01
CA ASN A 291 -12.75 0.14 -2.93
C ASN A 291 -14.06 -0.50 -2.45
N THR A 292 -14.85 -1.02 -3.38
CA THR A 292 -16.18 -1.62 -3.14
C THR A 292 -16.28 -3.07 -3.62
N GLY A 293 -15.13 -3.67 -3.96
CA GLY A 293 -15.08 -5.00 -4.57
C GLY A 293 -15.48 -5.03 -6.06
N MET A 294 -15.64 -3.86 -6.68
CA MET A 294 -15.95 -3.71 -8.10
C MET A 294 -14.75 -3.13 -8.87
N TRP A 295 -14.54 -3.63 -10.08
CA TRP A 295 -13.62 -3.03 -11.04
C TRP A 295 -14.19 -1.71 -11.55
N SER A 296 -13.34 -0.70 -11.74
CA SER A 296 -13.78 0.61 -12.24
C SER A 296 -13.21 0.83 -13.64
N ILE A 297 -14.09 1.01 -14.62
CA ILE A 297 -13.72 1.29 -16.01
C ILE A 297 -13.88 2.79 -16.24
N LEU A 298 -12.76 3.47 -16.41
CA LEU A 298 -12.69 4.89 -16.72
C LEU A 298 -12.61 5.05 -18.23
N ILE A 299 -13.64 5.66 -18.82
CA ILE A 299 -13.74 5.90 -20.25
C ILE A 299 -13.38 7.36 -20.48
N PHE A 300 -12.19 7.61 -21.01
CA PHE A 300 -11.71 8.94 -21.36
C PHE A 300 -12.24 9.29 -22.75
N ALA A 301 -13.35 10.02 -22.78
CA ALA A 301 -14.01 10.43 -24.00
C ALA A 301 -13.18 11.44 -24.82
N GLY A 302 -12.17 12.08 -24.24
CA GLY A 302 -11.41 13.15 -24.91
C GLY A 302 -12.26 14.39 -25.20
N GLN A 303 -11.84 15.16 -26.20
CA GLN A 303 -12.54 16.33 -26.71
C GLN A 303 -13.64 15.89 -27.69
N PRO A 304 -14.92 16.14 -27.39
CA PRO A 304 -16.03 15.57 -28.17
C PRO A 304 -16.01 15.92 -29.65
N THR A 305 -15.49 17.09 -30.03
CA THR A 305 -15.36 17.52 -31.43
C THR A 305 -14.39 16.65 -32.24
N LEU A 306 -13.48 15.92 -31.58
CA LEU A 306 -12.47 15.09 -32.21
C LEU A 306 -12.80 13.59 -32.11
N THR A 307 -13.37 13.15 -30.98
CA THR A 307 -13.47 11.73 -30.63
C THR A 307 -14.86 11.12 -30.80
N ARG A 308 -15.89 11.93 -31.07
CA ARG A 308 -17.30 11.48 -31.03
C ARG A 308 -17.58 10.24 -31.86
N GLU A 309 -17.05 10.16 -33.08
CA GLU A 309 -17.28 9.02 -33.97
C GLU A 309 -16.64 7.75 -33.44
N THR A 310 -15.33 7.80 -33.13
CA THR A 310 -14.59 6.68 -32.53
C THR A 310 -15.25 6.23 -31.23
N LEU A 311 -15.57 7.16 -30.33
CA LEU A 311 -16.24 6.88 -29.07
C LEU A 311 -17.58 6.17 -29.29
N ALA A 312 -18.38 6.57 -30.28
CA ALA A 312 -19.66 5.93 -30.56
C ALA A 312 -19.50 4.46 -31.00
N LEU A 313 -18.50 4.17 -31.83
CA LEU A 313 -18.19 2.79 -32.21
C LEU A 313 -17.66 2.00 -31.01
N SER A 314 -16.75 2.59 -30.23
CA SER A 314 -16.11 1.92 -29.11
C SER A 314 -17.08 1.63 -27.97
N MET A 315 -18.02 2.53 -27.69
CA MET A 315 -19.06 2.31 -26.67
C MET A 315 -20.02 1.17 -27.05
N LYS A 316 -20.33 0.98 -28.34
CA LYS A 316 -21.13 -0.17 -28.78
C LYS A 316 -20.40 -1.49 -28.50
N LYS A 317 -19.12 -1.59 -28.90
CA LYS A 317 -18.28 -2.78 -28.63
C LYS A 317 -18.12 -3.04 -27.13
N LEU A 318 -17.81 -1.98 -26.36
CA LEU A 318 -17.63 -2.09 -24.92
C LEU A 318 -18.91 -2.54 -24.23
N THR A 319 -20.09 -2.00 -24.60
CA THR A 319 -21.37 -2.42 -24.00
C THR A 319 -21.59 -3.92 -24.11
N VAL A 320 -21.38 -4.50 -25.31
CA VAL A 320 -21.50 -5.94 -25.54
C VAL A 320 -20.49 -6.72 -24.69
N SER A 321 -19.24 -6.24 -24.60
CA SER A 321 -18.20 -6.87 -23.78
C SER A 321 -18.57 -6.90 -22.29
N LEU A 322 -19.20 -5.82 -21.79
CA LEU A 322 -19.60 -5.70 -20.39
C LEU A 322 -20.83 -6.53 -20.04
N GLU A 323 -21.71 -6.81 -21.00
CA GLU A 323 -22.88 -7.70 -20.80
C GLU A 323 -22.46 -9.15 -20.52
N ASN A 324 -21.28 -9.57 -21.00
CA ASN A 324 -20.71 -10.89 -20.74
C ASN A 324 -20.11 -11.04 -19.33
N LEU A 325 -19.91 -9.95 -18.60
CA LEU A 325 -19.31 -9.99 -17.26
C LEU A 325 -20.34 -10.27 -16.16
N PRO A 326 -19.94 -10.90 -15.04
CA PRO A 326 -20.84 -11.12 -13.92
C PRO A 326 -21.47 -9.82 -13.39
N LYS A 327 -22.77 -9.87 -13.09
CA LYS A 327 -23.50 -8.70 -12.56
C LYS A 327 -22.86 -8.17 -11.28
N GLY A 328 -22.68 -6.85 -11.24
CA GLY A 328 -22.08 -6.17 -10.09
C GLY A 328 -20.56 -6.32 -9.97
N MET A 329 -19.87 -6.86 -10.99
CA MET A 329 -18.41 -6.93 -11.02
C MET A 329 -17.77 -5.60 -11.43
N VAL A 330 -18.41 -4.85 -12.34
CA VAL A 330 -17.86 -3.63 -12.95
C VAL A 330 -18.76 -2.42 -12.72
N ARG A 331 -18.15 -1.24 -12.64
CA ARG A 331 -18.81 0.06 -12.74
C ARG A 331 -18.05 0.95 -13.72
N CYS A 332 -18.76 1.84 -14.40
CA CYS A 332 -18.18 2.67 -15.45
C CYS A 332 -18.34 4.15 -15.14
N PHE A 333 -17.33 4.92 -15.54
CA PHE A 333 -17.31 6.37 -15.46
C PHE A 333 -16.83 6.93 -16.80
N THR A 334 -17.56 7.85 -17.40
CA THR A 334 -17.16 8.53 -18.63
C THR A 334 -16.60 9.92 -18.28
N LEU A 335 -15.34 10.18 -18.63
CA LEU A 335 -14.62 11.43 -18.37
C LEU A 335 -14.48 12.23 -19.67
N ILE A 336 -15.02 13.45 -19.70
CA ILE A 336 -15.12 14.28 -20.90
C ILE A 336 -14.15 15.48 -20.76
N ALA A 337 -13.21 15.65 -21.69
CA ALA A 337 -12.27 16.76 -21.69
C ALA A 337 -12.90 18.04 -22.26
N HIS A 338 -13.92 18.56 -21.58
CA HIS A 338 -14.69 19.74 -22.01
C HIS A 338 -15.14 20.61 -20.83
N SER A 339 -15.63 21.82 -21.13
CA SER A 339 -16.19 22.73 -20.13
C SER A 339 -17.47 22.16 -19.50
N ILE A 340 -17.62 22.34 -18.18
CA ILE A 340 -18.84 22.02 -17.42
C ILE A 340 -20.10 22.78 -17.90
N THR A 341 -19.95 23.92 -18.60
CA THR A 341 -21.07 24.77 -19.02
C THR A 341 -21.60 24.48 -20.42
N GLU A 342 -20.82 23.78 -21.24
CA GLU A 342 -21.20 23.40 -22.60
C GLU A 342 -21.54 21.92 -22.57
N GLY A 343 -22.80 21.64 -22.23
CA GLY A 343 -23.24 20.30 -21.87
C GLY A 343 -23.08 19.24 -22.97
N ASP A 344 -22.94 18.00 -22.52
CA ASP A 344 -23.15 16.74 -23.24
C ASP A 344 -24.33 16.75 -24.22
N GLN A 345 -25.42 17.47 -23.90
CA GLN A 345 -26.58 17.63 -24.76
C GLN A 345 -26.28 18.30 -26.11
N VAL A 346 -25.30 19.21 -26.16
CA VAL A 346 -24.92 19.91 -27.41
C VAL A 346 -24.25 18.92 -28.38
N PHE A 347 -23.48 17.97 -27.85
CA PHE A 347 -22.68 17.04 -28.66
C PHE A 347 -23.26 15.62 -28.76
N ALA A 348 -24.34 15.31 -28.03
CA ALA A 348 -24.98 13.99 -27.97
C ALA A 348 -23.94 12.85 -27.85
N ILE A 349 -23.09 12.95 -26.83
CA ILE A 349 -21.97 12.03 -26.59
C ILE A 349 -22.50 10.70 -26.05
N PRO A 350 -22.19 9.55 -26.68
CA PRO A 350 -22.49 8.23 -26.13
C PRO A 350 -21.77 8.02 -24.79
N ARG A 351 -22.47 7.50 -23.78
CA ARG A 351 -21.89 7.29 -22.45
C ARG A 351 -22.27 5.94 -21.87
N ILE A 352 -21.34 5.35 -21.13
CA ILE A 352 -21.57 4.20 -20.27
C ILE A 352 -21.28 4.62 -18.83
N GLY A 353 -22.21 4.31 -17.92
CA GLY A 353 -22.11 4.70 -16.53
C GLY A 353 -22.26 6.20 -16.28
N HIS A 354 -21.68 6.69 -15.19
CA HIS A 354 -21.82 8.09 -14.77
C HIS A 354 -20.84 9.00 -15.54
N ALA A 355 -21.32 10.15 -16.00
CA ALA A 355 -20.47 11.12 -16.72
C ALA A 355 -19.89 12.16 -15.77
N TYR A 356 -18.64 12.55 -16.01
CA TYR A 356 -17.92 13.62 -15.34
C TYR A 356 -17.10 14.42 -16.35
N TYR A 357 -16.84 15.68 -16.04
CA TYR A 357 -16.05 16.60 -16.86
C TYR A 357 -14.66 16.77 -16.27
N ASP A 358 -13.65 16.64 -17.12
CA ASP A 358 -12.24 16.88 -16.85
C ASP A 358 -11.83 18.20 -17.52
N SER A 359 -12.37 19.31 -17.00
CA SER A 359 -12.32 20.61 -17.67
C SER A 359 -10.92 21.21 -17.77
N ASP A 360 -10.03 20.88 -16.83
CA ASP A 360 -8.62 21.26 -16.85
C ASP A 360 -7.71 20.20 -17.50
N ARG A 361 -8.30 19.08 -17.94
CA ARG A 361 -7.62 17.94 -18.58
C ARG A 361 -6.63 17.23 -17.66
N SER A 362 -6.72 17.46 -16.36
CA SER A 362 -5.80 16.88 -15.37
C SER A 362 -5.93 15.36 -15.29
N ALA A 363 -7.14 14.81 -15.43
CA ALA A 363 -7.33 13.36 -15.43
C ALA A 363 -6.73 12.73 -16.70
N HIS A 364 -7.01 13.29 -17.88
CA HIS A 364 -6.41 12.82 -19.14
C HIS A 364 -4.88 12.86 -19.08
N ALA A 365 -4.30 13.95 -18.57
CA ALA A 365 -2.86 14.08 -18.41
C ALA A 365 -2.28 13.05 -17.42
N ALA A 366 -2.92 12.85 -16.26
CA ALA A 366 -2.44 11.94 -15.22
C ALA A 366 -2.40 10.47 -15.68
N TYR A 367 -3.34 10.07 -16.54
CA TYR A 367 -3.36 8.73 -17.15
C TYR A 367 -2.61 8.66 -18.50
N THR A 368 -1.97 9.77 -18.91
CA THR A 368 -1.30 9.93 -20.21
C THR A 368 -2.18 9.52 -21.40
N ILE A 369 -3.48 9.82 -21.32
CA ILE A 369 -4.48 9.55 -22.36
C ILE A 369 -4.74 10.83 -23.14
N SER A 370 -4.50 10.80 -24.45
CA SER A 370 -4.67 11.99 -25.29
C SER A 370 -6.13 12.45 -25.33
N THR A 371 -6.35 13.76 -25.21
CA THR A 371 -7.69 14.32 -25.41
C THR A 371 -8.15 14.28 -26.86
N SER A 372 -7.27 14.02 -27.83
CA SER A 372 -7.65 13.95 -29.26
C SER A 372 -8.08 12.56 -29.71
N SER A 373 -7.68 11.49 -29.01
CA SER A 373 -8.03 10.10 -29.32
C SER A 373 -8.85 9.42 -28.24
N GLY A 374 -8.75 9.89 -26.98
CA GLY A 374 -9.39 9.24 -25.84
C GLY A 374 -8.76 7.89 -25.49
N GLY A 375 -9.39 7.17 -24.56
CA GLY A 375 -8.97 5.83 -24.17
C GLY A 375 -9.82 5.24 -23.06
N VAL A 376 -9.42 4.07 -22.57
CA VAL A 376 -9.99 3.41 -21.40
C VAL A 376 -8.89 3.03 -20.43
N ALA A 377 -9.12 3.27 -19.14
CA ALA A 377 -8.30 2.75 -18.06
C ALA A 377 -9.15 1.87 -17.13
N ILE A 378 -8.64 0.69 -16.80
CA ILE A 378 -9.31 -0.29 -15.95
C ILE A 378 -8.60 -0.34 -14.60
N LEU A 379 -9.33 0.02 -13.56
CA LEU A 379 -8.85 0.00 -12.18
C LEU A 379 -9.39 -1.24 -11.49
N ARG A 380 -8.48 -1.92 -10.81
CA ARG A 380 -8.79 -3.03 -9.92
C ARG A 380 -9.62 -2.57 -8.72
N PRO A 381 -10.35 -3.49 -8.04
CA PRO A 381 -11.14 -3.14 -6.87
C PRO A 381 -10.35 -2.60 -5.65
N ASP A 382 -9.02 -2.74 -5.67
CA ASP A 382 -8.10 -2.21 -4.66
C ASP A 382 -7.48 -0.85 -5.04
N GLY A 383 -7.87 -0.27 -6.19
CA GLY A 383 -7.42 1.05 -6.64
C GLY A 383 -6.10 1.05 -7.42
N ILE A 384 -5.61 -0.12 -7.81
CA ILE A 384 -4.45 -0.29 -8.70
C ILE A 384 -4.90 -0.23 -10.16
N LEU A 385 -4.10 0.39 -11.02
CA LEU A 385 -4.33 0.34 -12.46
C LEU A 385 -4.00 -1.07 -12.99
N GLY A 386 -4.98 -1.75 -13.57
CA GLY A 386 -4.82 -3.08 -14.14
C GLY A 386 -4.51 -3.08 -15.63
N TYR A 387 -5.08 -2.15 -16.40
CA TYR A 387 -4.89 -2.06 -17.86
C TYR A 387 -5.29 -0.69 -18.40
N ALA A 388 -4.67 -0.24 -19.50
CA ALA A 388 -5.09 0.95 -20.24
C ALA A 388 -4.93 0.72 -21.76
N THR A 389 -5.89 1.20 -22.55
CA THR A 389 -5.90 1.05 -24.01
C THR A 389 -6.59 2.22 -24.71
N ALA A 390 -6.23 2.48 -25.97
CA ALA A 390 -6.85 3.52 -26.79
C ALA A 390 -8.30 3.17 -27.17
N LEU A 391 -9.12 4.15 -27.54
CA LEU A 391 -10.51 3.87 -27.97
C LEU A 391 -10.55 3.02 -29.24
N GLU A 392 -9.55 3.15 -30.10
CA GLU A 392 -9.39 2.40 -31.34
C GLU A 392 -9.14 0.91 -31.10
N GLU A 393 -8.54 0.56 -29.96
CA GLU A 393 -8.16 -0.80 -29.55
C GLU A 393 -9.13 -1.37 -28.49
N ILE A 394 -10.35 -0.84 -28.38
CA ILE A 394 -11.30 -1.16 -27.30
C ILE A 394 -11.64 -2.65 -27.17
N GLU A 395 -11.57 -3.43 -28.25
CA GLU A 395 -11.77 -4.89 -28.21
C GLU A 395 -10.79 -5.62 -27.28
N THR A 396 -9.63 -5.02 -26.99
CA THR A 396 -8.65 -5.59 -26.05
C THR A 396 -9.16 -5.64 -24.61
N VAL A 397 -10.18 -4.83 -24.26
CA VAL A 397 -10.82 -4.83 -22.93
C VAL A 397 -11.50 -6.16 -22.65
N GLU A 398 -12.16 -6.76 -23.64
CA GLU A 398 -12.75 -8.09 -23.50
C GLU A 398 -11.67 -9.14 -23.25
N GLY A 399 -10.58 -9.09 -24.03
CA GLY A 399 -9.43 -9.97 -23.85
C GLY A 399 -8.75 -9.85 -22.48
N PHE A 400 -8.75 -8.65 -21.87
CA PHE A 400 -8.26 -8.44 -20.50
C PHE A 400 -9.10 -9.22 -19.49
N PHE A 401 -10.43 -9.05 -19.48
CA PHE A 401 -11.29 -9.76 -18.53
C PHE A 401 -11.36 -11.27 -18.79
N ASN A 402 -11.40 -11.70 -20.06
CA ASN A 402 -11.39 -13.12 -20.42
C ASN A 402 -10.13 -13.85 -19.92
N GLY A 403 -9.05 -13.13 -19.60
CA GLY A 403 -7.83 -13.70 -19.04
C GLY A 403 -7.97 -14.25 -17.61
N PHE A 404 -9.02 -13.88 -16.87
CA PHE A 404 -9.17 -14.30 -15.46
C PHE A 404 -10.62 -14.43 -14.96
N VAL A 405 -11.60 -13.93 -15.71
CA VAL A 405 -13.03 -14.06 -15.38
C VAL A 405 -13.53 -15.41 -15.86
N LEU A 406 -14.20 -16.14 -14.98
CA LEU A 406 -14.93 -17.35 -15.36
C LEU A 406 -16.13 -16.95 -16.21
N GLY A 407 -16.27 -17.55 -17.40
CA GLY A 407 -17.43 -17.35 -18.25
C GLY A 407 -18.72 -17.74 -17.54
N ASN A 408 -19.80 -17.01 -17.83
CA ASN A 408 -21.14 -17.30 -17.32
C ASN A 408 -21.69 -18.64 -17.84
#